data_AF-A0A356ZA12-F1
#
_entry.id   AF-A0A356ZA12-F1
#
_cell.length_a   1.000
_cell.length_b   1.000
_cell.length_c   1.000
_cell.angle_alpha   90.00
_cell.angle_beta   90.00
_cell.angle_gamma   90.00
#
_symmetry.space_group_name_H-M   'P 1'
#
loop_
_entity.id
_entity.type
_entity.pdbx_description
1 polymer ?
#
loop_
_entity_poly.entity_id
_entity_poly.type
_entity_poly.pdbx_seq_one_letter_code
_entity_poly.pdbx_strand_id
1 'polypeptide(L)'
;MDYPLGIGGTNELAAALARRKEELCGVKLRPVLPVWPNYCMEVDPDENHFSWNSRYFSSKERHYHQQGLLYYLPMQFNELPSVVTCLAPDVFMATVTPMDQHGWFNWGASASVSRVSARNARKVLV
;
A
#
# COMPACT_ATOMS: atom_id res chain seq x y z
N MET A 1 -2.38 -5.98 -2.57
CA MET A 1 -1.69 -4.80 -3.14
C MET A 1 -0.81 -4.20 -2.08
N ASP A 2 0.43 -3.91 -2.44
CA ASP A 2 1.46 -3.37 -1.54
C ASP A 2 1.75 -1.90 -1.83
N TYR A 3 2.13 -1.19 -0.77
CA TYR A 3 2.57 0.19 -0.80
C TYR A 3 3.94 0.32 -0.14
N PRO A 4 4.73 1.33 -0.53
CA PRO A 4 5.96 1.69 0.16
C PRO A 4 5.66 2.34 1.52
N LEU A 5 6.71 2.56 2.29
CA LEU A 5 6.64 3.23 3.59
C LEU A 5 6.25 4.70 3.44
N GLY A 6 5.26 5.16 4.21
CA GLY A 6 5.02 6.58 4.44
C GLY A 6 4.76 7.38 3.17
N ILE A 7 5.57 8.43 2.99
CA ILE A 7 5.39 9.43 1.91
C ILE A 7 5.54 8.86 0.50
N GLY A 8 6.20 7.71 0.35
CA GLY A 8 6.31 7.03 -0.94
C GLY A 8 4.98 6.47 -1.44
N GLY A 9 3.93 6.41 -0.60
CA GLY A 9 2.61 5.98 -1.03
C GLY A 9 2.10 6.79 -2.21
N THR A 10 1.17 6.23 -2.98
CA THR A 10 0.72 6.80 -4.25
C THR A 10 -0.68 7.40 -4.12
N ASN A 11 -0.74 8.70 -3.83
CA ASN A 11 -2.03 9.40 -3.66
C ASN A 11 -2.95 9.24 -4.88
N GLU A 12 -2.42 9.56 -6.08
CA GLU A 12 -3.19 9.55 -7.31
C GLU A 12 -3.62 8.13 -7.73
N LEU A 13 -2.73 7.14 -7.59
CA LEU A 13 -3.09 5.75 -7.90
C LEU A 13 -4.10 5.18 -6.89
N ALA A 14 -4.01 5.56 -5.61
CA ALA A 14 -5.00 5.17 -4.61
C ALA A 14 -6.38 5.78 -4.91
N ALA A 15 -6.43 7.05 -5.32
CA ALA A 15 -7.67 7.70 -5.75
C ALA A 15 -8.25 7.06 -7.02
N ALA A 16 -7.39 6.72 -7.99
CA ALA A 16 -7.80 6.02 -9.21
C ALA A 16 -8.32 4.61 -8.91
N LEU A 17 -7.69 3.89 -7.98
CA LEU A 17 -8.15 2.57 -7.54
C LEU A 17 -9.56 2.63 -6.92
N ALA A 18 -9.81 3.61 -6.06
CA ALA A 18 -11.11 3.78 -5.41
C ALA A 18 -12.24 4.01 -6.42
N ARG A 19 -11.98 4.74 -7.53
CA ARG A 19 -12.99 4.94 -8.61
C ARG A 19 -13.37 3.65 -9.32
N ARG A 20 -12.57 2.59 -9.20
CA ARG A 20 -12.81 1.27 -9.80
C ARG A 20 -13.46 0.29 -8.83
N LYS A 21 -14.10 0.77 -7.75
CA LYS A 21 -14.79 -0.07 -6.76
C LYS A 21 -15.74 -1.08 -7.42
N GLU A 22 -16.59 -0.62 -8.33
CA GLU A 22 -17.61 -1.48 -8.98
C GLU A 22 -17.00 -2.54 -9.92
N GLU A 23 -15.72 -2.40 -10.30
CA GLU A 23 -15.02 -3.37 -11.16
C GLU A 23 -14.24 -4.43 -10.37
N LEU A 24 -13.93 -4.17 -9.11
CA LEU A 24 -12.96 -4.93 -8.33
C LEU A 24 -13.55 -5.37 -7.00
N CYS A 25 -13.28 -6.62 -6.58
CA CYS A 25 -13.66 -7.11 -5.27
C CYS A 25 -12.53 -7.97 -4.65
N GLY A 26 -12.55 -8.13 -3.33
CA GLY A 26 -11.53 -8.91 -2.61
C GLY A 26 -10.13 -8.29 -2.63
N VAL A 27 -10.02 -6.97 -2.83
CA VAL A 27 -8.75 -6.28 -2.95
C VAL A 27 -8.17 -6.03 -1.55
N LYS A 28 -7.08 -6.72 -1.21
CA LYS A 28 -6.37 -6.56 0.08
C LYS A 28 -5.32 -5.48 -0.02
N LEU A 29 -5.52 -4.36 0.66
CA LEU A 29 -4.60 -3.21 0.70
C LEU A 29 -3.68 -3.34 1.91
N ARG A 30 -2.36 -3.28 1.70
CA ARG A 30 -1.35 -3.55 2.76
C ARG A 30 -0.35 -2.41 2.90
N PRO A 31 -0.74 -1.26 3.45
CA PRO A 31 0.15 -0.10 3.61
C PRO A 31 1.08 -0.21 4.83
N VAL A 32 2.04 0.73 4.88
CA VAL A 32 2.97 0.90 6.00
C VAL A 32 3.09 2.39 6.32
N LEU A 33 2.58 2.82 7.48
CA LEU A 33 2.55 4.24 7.90
C LEU A 33 1.99 5.22 6.84
N PRO A 34 0.88 4.92 6.15
CA PRO A 34 0.34 5.77 5.09
C PRO A 34 0.03 7.18 5.58
N VAL A 35 0.44 8.17 4.77
CA VAL A 35 0.23 9.60 5.05
C VAL A 35 -0.94 10.19 4.26
N TRP A 36 -1.29 9.55 3.14
CA TRP A 36 -2.35 9.98 2.23
C TRP A 36 -3.75 9.60 2.74
N PRO A 37 -4.82 10.23 2.24
CA PRO A 37 -6.20 9.82 2.53
C PRO A 37 -6.46 8.37 2.09
N ASN A 38 -7.42 7.74 2.76
CA ASN A 38 -7.81 6.37 2.44
C ASN A 38 -9.06 6.36 1.57
N TYR A 39 -8.86 6.67 0.28
CA TYR A 39 -9.95 6.77 -0.69
C TYR A 39 -10.77 5.49 -0.83
N CYS A 40 -10.15 4.31 -0.69
CA CYS A 40 -10.84 3.03 -0.84
C CYS A 40 -11.82 2.79 0.32
N MET A 41 -11.43 3.08 1.57
CA MET A 41 -12.36 2.99 2.70
C MET A 41 -13.46 4.05 2.64
N GLU A 42 -13.18 5.25 2.12
CA GLU A 42 -14.19 6.32 2.01
C GLU A 42 -15.34 5.93 1.06
N VAL A 43 -15.05 5.19 -0.02
CA VAL A 43 -16.06 4.74 -1.00
C VAL A 43 -16.65 3.35 -0.68
N ASP A 44 -16.04 2.62 0.24
CA ASP A 44 -16.40 1.25 0.65
C ASP A 44 -16.34 1.08 2.19
N PRO A 45 -17.18 1.81 2.94
CA PRO A 45 -17.18 1.75 4.41
C PRO A 45 -17.62 0.37 4.96
N ASP A 46 -18.35 -0.41 4.16
CA ASP A 46 -18.83 -1.74 4.53
C ASP A 46 -17.84 -2.86 4.16
N GLU A 47 -16.67 -2.53 3.60
CA GLU A 47 -15.59 -3.47 3.26
C GLU A 47 -15.99 -4.58 2.26
N ASN A 48 -16.91 -4.31 1.34
CA ASN A 48 -17.37 -5.31 0.38
C ASN A 48 -16.37 -5.57 -0.76
N HIS A 49 -15.53 -4.57 -1.07
CA HIS A 49 -14.61 -4.56 -2.20
C HIS A 49 -13.15 -4.50 -1.76
N PHE A 50 -12.85 -3.66 -0.77
CA PHE A 50 -11.49 -3.35 -0.32
C PHE A 50 -11.32 -3.67 1.17
N SER A 51 -10.32 -4.48 1.51
CA SER A 51 -9.94 -4.74 2.91
C SER A 51 -8.62 -4.05 3.25
N TRP A 52 -8.64 -3.21 4.28
CA TRP A 52 -7.46 -2.45 4.70
C TRP A 52 -6.68 -3.19 5.80
N ASN A 53 -5.52 -3.72 5.44
CA ASN A 53 -4.70 -4.59 6.27
C ASN A 53 -3.34 -3.91 6.54
N SER A 54 -3.34 -2.92 7.43
CA SER A 54 -2.15 -2.10 7.68
C SER A 54 -1.12 -2.85 8.53
N ARG A 55 0.15 -2.75 8.12
CA ARG A 55 1.28 -3.39 8.82
C ARG A 55 1.80 -2.53 9.97
N TYR A 56 1.66 -1.20 9.82
CA TYR A 56 2.09 -0.20 10.80
C TYR A 56 1.16 0.99 10.72
N PHE A 57 0.47 1.30 11.82
CA PHE A 57 -0.53 2.35 11.84
C PHE A 57 0.07 3.76 11.82
N SER A 58 -0.38 4.58 10.89
CA SER A 58 -0.27 6.03 11.00
C SER A 58 -1.27 6.59 12.01
N SER A 59 -1.17 7.88 12.33
CA SER A 59 -2.11 8.53 13.27
C SER A 59 -3.57 8.44 12.82
N LYS A 60 -3.84 8.52 11.51
CA LYS A 60 -5.20 8.40 10.97
C LYS A 60 -5.73 6.97 11.11
N GLU A 61 -4.90 5.97 10.80
CA GLU A 61 -5.30 4.57 10.88
C GLU A 61 -5.65 4.13 12.30
N ARG A 62 -5.03 4.72 13.33
CA ARG A 62 -5.42 4.46 14.73
C ARG A 62 -6.89 4.81 15.01
N HIS A 63 -7.40 5.88 14.39
CA HIS A 63 -8.80 6.27 14.53
C HIS A 63 -9.74 5.27 13.84
N TYR A 64 -9.42 4.91 12.59
CA TYR A 64 -10.22 3.94 11.83
C TYR A 64 -10.21 2.54 12.47
N HIS A 65 -9.09 2.13 13.05
CA HIS A 65 -9.01 0.87 13.80
C HIS A 65 -9.93 0.86 15.02
N GLN A 66 -10.05 1.97 15.75
CA GLN A 66 -11.00 2.07 16.87
C GLN A 66 -12.46 1.95 16.43
N GLN A 67 -12.75 2.26 15.17
CA GLN A 67 -14.08 2.14 14.57
C GLN A 67 -14.32 0.75 13.95
N GLY A 68 -13.33 -0.15 13.99
CA GLY A 68 -13.43 -1.49 13.39
C GLY A 68 -13.33 -1.49 11.86
N LEU A 69 -12.84 -0.41 11.24
CA LEU A 69 -12.83 -0.24 9.78
C LEU A 69 -11.56 -0.76 9.09
N LEU A 70 -10.56 -1.21 9.87
CA LEU A 70 -9.32 -1.77 9.31
C LEU A 70 -8.67 -2.78 10.24
N TYR A 71 -7.77 -3.59 9.68
CA TYR A 71 -7.03 -4.64 10.38
C TYR A 71 -5.56 -4.29 10.55
N TYR A 72 -4.98 -4.82 11.63
CA TYR A 72 -3.55 -4.80 11.88
C TYR A 72 -2.91 -6.13 11.46
N LEU A 73 -1.82 -6.07 10.70
CA LEU A 73 -0.96 -7.23 10.41
C LEU A 73 0.26 -7.19 11.35
N PRO A 74 0.25 -7.97 12.46
CA PRO A 74 1.32 -7.91 13.45
C PRO A 74 2.62 -8.53 12.91
N MET A 75 3.70 -7.75 12.95
CA MET A 75 5.06 -8.20 12.63
C MET A 75 6.09 -7.23 13.21
N GLN A 76 7.36 -7.66 13.31
CA GLN A 76 8.49 -6.77 13.53
C GLN A 76 8.93 -6.12 12.21
N PHE A 77 9.51 -4.92 12.28
CA PHE A 77 9.73 -4.12 11.06
C PHE A 77 10.80 -4.75 10.17
N ASN A 78 11.78 -5.42 10.78
CA ASN A 78 12.79 -6.20 10.08
C ASN A 78 12.24 -7.47 9.41
N GLU A 79 11.06 -7.96 9.81
CA GLU A 79 10.41 -9.13 9.21
C GLU A 79 9.63 -8.79 7.93
N LEU A 80 9.37 -7.50 7.67
CA LEU A 80 8.62 -7.02 6.50
C LEU A 80 9.08 -7.67 5.18
N PRO A 81 10.38 -7.79 4.86
CA PRO A 81 10.80 -8.43 3.60
C PRO A 81 10.41 -9.90 3.50
N SER A 82 10.53 -10.66 4.59
CA SER A 82 10.13 -12.07 4.65
C SER A 82 8.63 -12.21 4.50
N VAL A 83 7.85 -11.37 5.19
CA VAL A 83 6.39 -11.36 5.11
C VAL A 83 5.92 -11.01 3.70
N VAL A 84 6.48 -9.97 3.07
CA VAL A 84 6.14 -9.58 1.69
C VAL A 84 6.44 -10.70 0.70
N THR A 85 7.56 -11.39 0.88
CA THR A 85 7.95 -12.52 0.01
C THR A 85 6.95 -13.68 0.14
N CYS A 86 6.53 -14.01 1.36
CA CYS A 86 5.52 -15.04 1.61
C CYS A 86 4.14 -14.66 1.04
N LEU A 87 3.75 -13.38 1.22
CA LEU A 87 2.45 -12.86 0.81
C LEU A 87 2.33 -12.54 -0.70
N ALA A 88 3.44 -12.54 -1.44
CA ALA A 88 3.55 -12.38 -2.89
C ALA A 88 2.50 -11.40 -3.50
N PRO A 89 2.68 -10.06 -3.37
CA PRO A 89 1.71 -9.09 -3.88
C PRO A 89 1.39 -9.28 -5.38
N ASP A 90 0.13 -9.16 -5.78
CA ASP A 90 -0.19 -9.05 -7.21
C ASP A 90 0.28 -7.72 -7.80
N VAL A 91 0.10 -6.63 -7.04
CA VAL A 91 0.46 -5.27 -7.48
C VAL A 91 1.20 -4.54 -6.36
N PHE A 92 2.26 -3.82 -6.73
CA PHE A 92 2.95 -2.83 -5.90
C PHE A 92 2.82 -1.45 -6.56
N MET A 93 2.38 -0.45 -5.78
CA MET A 93 2.26 0.94 -6.25
C MET A 93 3.18 1.84 -5.45
N ALA A 94 4.05 2.60 -6.10
CA ALA A 94 5.00 3.48 -5.41
C ALA A 94 5.23 4.80 -6.15
N THR A 95 5.35 5.89 -5.39
CA THR A 95 5.83 7.17 -5.90
C THR A 95 7.35 7.11 -5.96
N VAL A 96 7.92 7.42 -7.12
CA VAL A 96 9.37 7.42 -7.37
C VAL A 96 9.81 8.74 -8.00
N THR A 97 11.12 8.99 -8.03
CA THR A 97 11.67 10.09 -8.84
C THR A 97 11.44 9.82 -10.32
N PRO A 98 11.43 10.85 -11.20
CA PRO A 98 11.52 10.64 -12.63
C PRO A 98 12.71 9.73 -13.00
N MET A 99 12.56 9.02 -14.10
CA MET A 99 13.62 8.15 -14.64
C MET A 99 14.85 9.00 -15.02
N ASP A 100 16.03 8.55 -14.63
CA ASP A 100 17.29 9.17 -15.05
C ASP A 100 17.67 8.79 -16.48
N GLN A 101 18.76 9.38 -16.99
CA GLN A 101 19.27 9.13 -18.35
C GLN A 101 19.71 7.67 -18.60
N HIS A 102 19.82 6.85 -17.56
CA HIS A 102 20.25 5.45 -17.63
C HIS A 102 19.09 4.48 -17.47
N GLY A 103 17.86 4.98 -17.32
CA GLY A 103 16.67 4.14 -17.18
C GLY A 103 16.29 3.83 -15.73
N TRP A 104 16.91 4.45 -14.73
CA TRP A 104 16.67 4.15 -13.32
C TRP A 104 15.67 5.10 -12.68
N PHE A 105 14.81 4.54 -11.84
CA PHE A 105 13.98 5.26 -10.90
C PHE A 105 14.56 5.15 -9.49
N ASN A 106 14.29 6.14 -8.63
CA ASN A 106 14.68 6.12 -7.23
C ASN A 106 13.45 6.15 -6.31
N TRP A 107 13.47 5.32 -5.24
CA TRP A 107 12.39 5.21 -4.24
C TRP A 107 12.25 6.43 -3.32
N GLY A 108 13.15 7.42 -3.42
CA GLY A 108 13.21 8.57 -2.54
C GLY A 108 13.38 8.16 -1.09
N ALA A 109 12.52 8.69 -0.21
CA ALA A 109 12.57 8.44 1.23
C ALA A 109 12.02 7.06 1.66
N SER A 110 11.57 6.22 0.72
CA SER A 110 10.79 5.03 1.04
C SER A 110 11.43 3.73 0.55
N ALA A 111 12.76 3.59 0.67
CA ALA A 111 13.48 2.43 0.14
C ALA A 111 13.20 1.11 0.89
N SER A 112 12.82 1.16 2.17
CA SER A 112 12.78 0.03 3.13
C SER A 112 12.18 -1.26 2.57
N VAL A 113 10.87 -1.25 2.26
CA VAL A 113 10.14 -2.43 1.76
C VAL A 113 9.96 -2.39 0.23
N SER A 114 10.23 -1.26 -0.40
CA SER A 114 9.92 -1.02 -1.82
C SER A 114 10.66 -1.97 -2.75
N ARG A 115 11.94 -2.23 -2.51
CA ARG A 115 12.73 -3.15 -3.35
C ARG A 115 12.17 -4.57 -3.33
N VAL A 116 11.78 -5.08 -2.16
CA VAL A 116 11.28 -6.44 -2.02
C VAL A 116 9.84 -6.55 -2.53
N SER A 117 8.98 -5.56 -2.28
CA SER A 117 7.63 -5.52 -2.86
C SER A 117 7.69 -5.42 -4.39
N ALA A 118 8.53 -4.54 -4.96
CA ALA A 118 8.66 -4.40 -6.41
C ALA A 118 9.18 -5.67 -7.09
N ARG A 119 10.12 -6.40 -6.47
CA ARG A 119 10.66 -7.65 -7.03
C ARG A 119 9.68 -8.81 -6.98
N ASN A 120 8.85 -8.89 -5.93
CA ASN A 120 7.90 -9.99 -5.76
C ASN A 120 6.53 -9.70 -6.38
N ALA A 121 6.24 -8.45 -6.72
CA ALA A 121 4.97 -8.09 -7.31
C ALA A 121 4.84 -8.57 -8.76
N ARG A 122 3.66 -9.08 -9.15
CA ARG A 122 3.39 -9.43 -10.56
C ARG A 122 3.34 -8.20 -11.46
N LYS A 123 2.89 -7.07 -10.92
CA LYS A 123 2.87 -5.77 -11.60
C LYS A 123 3.35 -4.66 -10.66
N VAL A 124 4.12 -3.74 -11.21
CA VAL A 124 4.61 -2.55 -10.52
C VAL A 124 4.05 -1.32 -11.24
N LEU A 125 3.44 -0.41 -10.48
CA LEU A 125 2.91 0.86 -10.97
C LEU A 125 3.69 2.00 -10.28
N VAL A 126 4.31 2.87 -11.07
CA VAL A 126 5.14 3.99 -10.61
C VAL A 126 4.83 5.28 -11.35
#